data_AF-A0A359E4Q1-F1
#
_entry.id   AF-A0A359E4Q1-F1
#
_cell.length_a   1.000
_cell.length_b   1.000
_cell.length_c   1.000
_cell.angle_alpha   90.00
_cell.angle_beta   90.00
_cell.angle_gamma   90.00
#
_symmetry.space_group_name_H-M   'P 1'
#
loop_
_entity.id
_entity.type
_entity.pdbx_description
1 polymer ?
#
loop_
_entity_poly.entity_id
_entity_poly.type
_entity_poly.pdbx_seq_one_letter_code
_entity_poly.pdbx_strand_id
1 'polypeptide(L)' 'MNTFFKALNDATRREILDMLQDKDLSAGEIAEAFDISRPSISHHLEILKQAGLVDTERKGQFIYYSLNT' A
#
# COMPACT_ATOMS: atom_id res chain seq x y z
N MET A 1 10.83 -17.73 -4.51
CA MET A 1 10.29 -16.85 -5.56
C MET A 1 10.20 -15.45 -4.98
N ASN A 2 10.89 -14.48 -5.58
CA ASN A 2 11.18 -13.19 -4.96
C ASN A 2 9.91 -12.31 -4.91
N THR A 3 9.23 -12.29 -3.76
CA THR A 3 7.94 -11.58 -3.53
C THR A 3 8.06 -10.08 -3.79
N PHE A 4 9.24 -9.51 -3.54
CA PHE A 4 9.61 -8.14 -3.87
C PHE A 4 9.39 -7.78 -5.36
N PHE A 5 10.00 -8.54 -6.28
CA PHE A 5 9.86 -8.26 -7.72
C PHE A 5 8.43 -8.49 -8.22
N LYS A 6 7.69 -9.44 -7.64
CA LYS A 6 6.27 -9.64 -7.96
C LYS A 6 5.41 -8.47 -7.50
N ALA A 7 5.71 -7.90 -6.34
CA ALA A 7 5.02 -6.73 -5.82
C ALA A 7 5.25 -5.49 -6.71
N LEU A 8 6.46 -5.30 -7.25
CA LEU A 8 6.77 -4.15 -8.12
C LEU A 8 6.28 -4.28 -9.58
N ASN A 9 5.78 -5.45 -10.00
CA ASN A 9 5.35 -5.68 -11.39
C ASN A 9 3.94 -5.16 -11.73
N ASP A 10 3.37 -4.31 -10.89
CA ASP A 10 1.98 -3.84 -11.01
C ASP A 10 1.94 -2.34 -10.83
N ALA A 11 1.25 -1.67 -11.75
CA ALA A 11 1.22 -0.20 -11.79
C ALA A 11 0.58 0.38 -10.53
N THR A 12 -0.57 -0.15 -10.10
CA THR A 12 -1.27 0.28 -8.88
C THR A 12 -0.38 0.18 -7.66
N ARG A 13 0.34 -0.94 -7.50
CA ARG A 13 1.27 -1.10 -6.37
C ARG A 13 2.44 -0.12 -6.40
N ARG A 14 2.96 0.22 -7.59
CA ARG A 14 4.01 1.25 -7.70
C ARG A 14 3.47 2.64 -7.37
N GLU A 15 2.28 3.00 -7.85
CA GLU A 15 1.64 4.26 -7.50
C GLU A 15 1.35 4.38 -6.00
N ILE A 16 0.91 3.31 -5.35
CA ILE A 16 0.74 3.28 -3.88
C ILE A 16 2.08 3.57 -3.18
N LEU A 17 3.18 2.96 -3.65
CA LEU A 17 4.50 3.19 -3.06
C LEU A 17 4.97 4.63 -3.28
N ASP A 18 4.74 5.20 -4.46
CA ASP A 18 5.06 6.60 -4.76
C ASP A 18 4.26 7.55 -3.85
N MET A 19 2.96 7.30 -3.63
CA MET A 19 2.15 8.08 -2.69
C MET A 19 2.68 8.02 -1.25
N LEU A 20 3.21 6.87 -0.84
CA LEU A 20 3.76 6.64 0.50
C LEU A 20 5.18 7.20 0.68
N GLN A 21 5.87 7.60 -0.40
CA GLN A 21 7.14 8.33 -0.29
C GLN A 21 6.95 9.73 0.30
N ASP A 22 5.80 10.36 0.03
CA ASP A 22 5.52 11.71 0.49
C ASP A 22 5.00 11.77 1.93
N LYS A 23 4.15 10.81 2.32
CA LYS A 23 3.55 10.73 3.66
C LYS A 23 2.91 9.37 3.95
N ASP A 24 2.75 9.06 5.23
CA ASP A 24 1.90 7.97 5.68
C ASP A 24 0.44 8.23 5.31
N LEU A 25 -0.25 7.21 4.79
CA LEU A 25 -1.64 7.30 4.34
C LEU A 25 -2.47 6.16 4.88
N SER A 26 -3.74 6.43 5.20
CA SER A 26 -4.70 5.38 5.52
C SER A 26 -5.14 4.62 4.27
N ALA A 27 -5.63 3.38 4.44
CA ALA A 27 -6.22 2.62 3.33
C ALA A 27 -7.36 3.37 2.63
N GLY A 28 -8.09 4.24 3.36
CA GLY A 28 -9.14 5.08 2.78
C GLY A 28 -8.57 6.15 1.86
N GLU A 29 -7.58 6.91 2.32
CA GLU A 29 -6.91 7.95 1.52
C GLU A 29 -6.23 7.36 0.29
N ILE A 30 -5.60 6.18 0.43
CA ILE A 30 -5.01 5.47 -0.71
C ILE A 30 -6.10 5.08 -1.71
N ALA A 31 -7.21 4.50 -1.24
CA ALA A 31 -8.28 4.05 -2.14
C ALA A 31 -8.97 5.20 -2.89
N GLU A 32 -8.99 6.40 -2.33
CA GLU A 32 -9.56 7.59 -3.00
C GLU A 32 -8.76 8.03 -4.24
N ALA A 33 -7.50 7.62 -4.37
CA ALA A 33 -6.67 7.92 -5.53
C ALA A 33 -6.89 6.99 -6.73
N PHE A 34 -7.69 5.92 -6.59
CA PHE A 34 -7.88 4.92 -7.64
C PHE A 34 -9.34 4.70 -7.99
N ASP A 35 -9.63 4.46 -9.27
CA ASP A 35 -10.96 4.07 -9.75
C ASP A 35 -11.17 2.54 -9.66
N ILE A 36 -10.84 1.96 -8.49
CA ILE A 36 -11.05 0.53 -8.21
C ILE A 36 -11.67 0.34 -6.83
N SER A 37 -12.17 -0.88 -6.58
CA SER A 37 -12.85 -1.18 -5.33
C SER A 37 -11.90 -1.12 -4.11
N ARG A 38 -12.43 -0.70 -2.96
CA ARG A 38 -11.68 -0.71 -1.68
C ARG A 38 -11.10 -2.11 -1.34
N PRO A 39 -11.83 -3.23 -1.51
CA PRO A 39 -11.24 -4.56 -1.35
C PRO A 39 -10.04 -4.83 -2.26
N SER A 40 -10.05 -4.34 -3.51
CA SER A 40 -8.91 -4.45 -4.43
C SER A 40 -7.68 -3.71 -3.89
N ILE A 41 -7.87 -2.49 -3.37
CA ILE A 41 -6.79 -1.72 -2.73
C ILE A 41 -6.24 -2.44 -1.50
N SER A 42 -7.11 -2.96 -0.63
CA SER A 42 -6.68 -3.76 0.52
C SER A 42 -5.85 -4.98 0.12
N HIS A 43 -6.20 -5.64 -1.00
CA HIS A 43 -5.43 -6.75 -1.52
C HIS A 43 -4.03 -6.33 -2.00
N HIS A 44 -3.92 -5.20 -2.71
CA HIS A 44 -2.63 -4.65 -3.11
C HIS A 44 -1.75 -4.28 -1.91
N LEU A 45 -2.33 -3.65 -0.89
CA LEU A 45 -1.63 -3.28 0.35
C LEU A 45 -1.13 -4.52 1.11
N GLU A 46 -1.91 -5.59 1.15
CA GLU A 46 -1.48 -6.86 1.75
C GLU A 46 -0.31 -7.49 0.99
N ILE A 47 -0.31 -7.45 -0.35
CA ILE A 47 0.83 -7.93 -1.16
C ILE A 47 2.08 -7.10 -0.88
N LEU A 48 1.96 -5.77 -0.81
CA LEU A 48 3.08 -4.88 -0.50
C LEU A 48 3.64 -5.17 0.90
N LYS A 49 2.78 -5.38 1.89
CA LYS A 49 3.15 -5.75 3.25
C LYS A 49 3.87 -7.11 3.30
N GLN A 50 3.35 -8.13 2.62
CA GLN A 50 3.98 -9.44 2.52
C GLN A 50 5.33 -9.40 1.80
N ALA A 51 5.52 -8.44 0.89
CA ALA A 51 6.80 -8.18 0.24
C ALA A 51 7.77 -7.35 1.09
N GLY A 52 7.36 -6.88 2.27
CA GLY A 52 8.18 -6.04 3.16
C GLY A 52 8.39 -4.62 2.63
N LEU A 53 7.52 -4.14 1.75
CA LEU A 53 7.64 -2.81 1.13
C LEU A 53 6.91 -1.72 1.92
N VAL A 54 5.93 -2.10 2.74
CA VAL A 54 5.17 -1.17 3.58
C VAL A 54 4.97 -1.76 4.96
N ASP A 55 4.92 -0.87 5.95
CA ASP A 55 4.51 -1.19 7.31
C ASP A 55 3.13 -0.60 7.61
N THR A 56 2.54 -1.05 8.71
CA THR A 56 1.22 -0.62 9.15
C THR A 56 1.22 -0.19 10.60
N GLU A 57 0.67 0.98 10.89
CA GLU A 57 0.49 1.49 12.25
C GLU A 57 -0.99 1.84 12.50
N ARG A 58 -1.51 1.45 13.66
CA ARG A 58 -2.88 1.80 14.06
C ARG A 58 -2.90 3.12 14.82
N LYS A 59 -3.50 4.15 14.24
CA LYS A 59 -3.69 5.47 14.87
C LYS A 59 -5.20 5.69 15.10
N GLY A 60 -5.65 5.43 16.33
CA GLY A 60 -7.06 5.48 16.70
C GLY A 60 -7.88 4.38 16.01
N GLN A 61 -8.88 4.78 15.21
CA GLN A 61 -9.73 3.85 14.45
C GLN A 61 -9.16 3.48 13.08
N PHE A 62 -8.11 4.17 12.62
CA PHE A 62 -7.56 4.00 11.28
C PHE A 62 -6.24 3.24 11.29
N ILE A 63 -5.99 2.53 10.19
CA ILE A 63 -4.70 1.90 9.91
C ILE A 63 -4.01 2.76 8.86
N TYR A 64 -2.82 3.23 9.20
CA TYR A 64 -1.93 3.97 8.32
C TYR A 64 -0.85 3.05 7.78
N TYR A 65 -0.49 3.27 6.52
CA TYR A 65 0.57 2.60 5.82
C TYR A 65 1.73 3.58 5.67
N SER A 66 2.95 3.07 5.82
CA SER A 66 4.19 3.81 5.63
C SER A 66 5.13 3.00 4.75
N LEU A 67 5.97 3.67 3.97
CA LEU A 67 7.00 3.00 3.18
C LEU A 67 8.06 2.39 4.12
N ASN A 68 8.49 1.16 3.84
CA ASN A 68 9.61 0.54 4.55
C ASN A 68 10.91 0.85 3.79
N THR A 69 11.73 1.74 4.33
CA THR A 69 13.05 2.16 3.82
C THR A 69 14.14 1.91 4.84
#